data_AF-A0A0P9QFT5-F1
#
_entry.id   AF-A0A0P9QFT5-F1
#
_cell.length_a   1.000
_cell.length_b   1.000
_cell.length_c   1.000
_cell.angle_alpha   90.00
_cell.angle_beta   90.00
_cell.angle_gamma   90.00
#
_symmetry.space_group_name_H-M   'P 1'
#
loop_
_entity.id
_entity.type
_entity.pdbx_description
1 polymer ?
#
loop_
_entity_poly.entity_id
_entity_poly.type
_entity_poly.pdbx_seq_one_letter_code
_entity_poly.pdbx_strand_id
1 'polypeptide(L)'
;GESGSGKTMACRALMQLMPSPDLHVRGGSVMLNDVDLLKLDAAGMRAMRGRRIGMIFQNPSSHLDPLMRIGEQIAEGFRLHQGSSKREARAQAIDLLRQVGVPDPASRVDNFPHEFSGGMRQRAMIAVALSCGPHVLIADEP
;
A
#
# COMPACT_ATOMS: atom_id res chain seq x y z
N GLY A 1 -0.40 1.25 -22.10
CA GLY A 1 -0.72 0.02 -22.85
C GLY A 1 -2.20 -0.26 -22.76
N GLU A 2 -2.80 -0.87 -23.78
CA GLU A 2 -4.24 -1.19 -23.81
C GLU A 2 -4.66 -2.14 -22.68
N SER A 3 -5.97 -2.27 -22.47
CA SER A 3 -6.50 -3.30 -21.58
C SER A 3 -6.01 -4.68 -22.03
N GLY A 4 -5.57 -5.52 -21.09
CA GLY A 4 -5.00 -6.83 -21.41
C GLY A 4 -3.53 -6.82 -21.86
N SER A 5 -2.85 -5.66 -21.95
CA SER A 5 -1.43 -5.59 -22.37
C SER A 5 -0.42 -6.10 -21.33
N GLY A 6 -0.85 -6.76 -20.26
CA GLY A 6 0.02 -7.36 -19.24
C GLY A 6 0.56 -6.42 -18.14
N LYS A 7 0.13 -5.15 -18.06
CA LYS A 7 0.62 -4.17 -17.06
C LYS A 7 0.47 -4.66 -15.61
N THR A 8 -0.74 -5.09 -15.26
CA THR A 8 -1.05 -5.64 -13.93
C THR A 8 -0.24 -6.89 -13.63
N MET A 9 -0.07 -7.77 -14.62
CA MET A 9 0.78 -8.95 -14.46
C MET A 9 2.25 -8.59 -14.23
N ALA A 10 2.77 -7.58 -14.93
CA ALA A 10 4.11 -7.07 -14.71
C ALA A 10 4.26 -6.48 -13.29
N CYS A 11 3.35 -5.61 -12.85
CA CYS A 11 3.40 -5.03 -11.50
C CYS A 11 3.35 -6.10 -10.40
N ARG A 12 2.47 -7.09 -10.55
CA ARG A 12 2.37 -8.22 -9.62
C ARG A 12 3.61 -9.11 -9.65
N ALA A 13 4.21 -9.36 -10.81
CA ALA A 13 5.43 -10.14 -10.95
C ALA A 13 6.62 -9.47 -10.24
N LEU A 14 6.78 -8.16 -10.38
CA LEU A 14 7.81 -7.38 -9.65
C LEU A 14 7.71 -7.58 -8.13
N MET A 15 6.48 -7.69 -7.64
CA MET A 15 6.19 -7.84 -6.22
C MET A 15 6.10 -9.30 -5.77
N GLN A 16 6.29 -10.30 -6.63
CA GLN A 16 5.97 -11.72 -6.38
C GLN A 16 4.54 -11.97 -5.83
N LEU A 17 3.55 -11.25 -6.37
CA LEU A 17 2.13 -11.34 -5.99
C LEU A 17 1.30 -11.98 -7.10
N MET A 18 1.81 -13.08 -7.67
CA MET A 18 1.16 -13.77 -8.77
C MET A 18 -0.21 -14.32 -8.32
N PRO A 19 -1.25 -14.20 -9.16
CA PRO A 19 -2.62 -14.57 -8.77
C PRO A 19 -2.86 -16.08 -8.69
N SER A 20 -1.94 -16.89 -9.22
CA SER A 20 -1.98 -18.36 -9.16
C SER A 20 -0.56 -18.89 -8.96
N PRO A 21 -0.39 -20.01 -8.21
CA PRO A 21 0.90 -20.70 -8.10
C PRO A 21 1.44 -21.22 -9.44
N ASP A 22 0.58 -21.44 -10.44
CA ASP A 22 0.99 -21.90 -11.78
C ASP A 22 1.70 -20.81 -12.59
N LEU A 23 1.49 -19.54 -12.20
CA LEU A 23 2.09 -18.39 -12.86
C LEU A 23 3.38 -18.00 -12.15
N HIS A 24 4.50 -18.19 -12.83
CA HIS A 24 5.84 -17.88 -12.32
C HIS A 24 6.64 -17.06 -13.34
N VAL A 25 7.59 -16.29 -12.82
CA VAL A 25 8.55 -15.56 -13.65
C VAL A 25 9.53 -16.59 -14.24
N ARG A 26 9.57 -16.71 -15.57
CA ARG A 26 10.41 -17.70 -16.29
C ARG A 26 11.92 -17.41 -16.21
N GLY A 27 12.30 -16.15 -16.03
CA GLY A 27 13.70 -15.73 -15.98
C GLY A 27 13.84 -14.21 -15.90
N GLY A 28 15.08 -13.75 -15.74
CA GLY A 28 15.41 -12.34 -15.51
C GLY A 28 15.70 -12.04 -14.04
N SER A 29 15.82 -10.74 -13.73
CA SER A 29 16.11 -10.24 -12.39
C SER A 29 15.27 -8.98 -12.14
N VAL A 30 14.85 -8.79 -10.89
CA VAL A 30 14.15 -7.57 -10.47
C VAL A 30 14.97 -6.92 -9.38
N MET A 31 15.72 -5.88 -9.73
CA MET A 31 16.66 -5.22 -8.82
C MET A 31 15.98 -4.06 -8.08
N LEU A 32 16.03 -4.08 -6.75
CA LEU A 32 15.84 -2.88 -5.94
C LEU A 32 17.15 -2.57 -5.22
N ASN A 33 17.84 -1.54 -5.67
CA ASN A 33 19.26 -1.30 -5.32
C ASN A 33 20.07 -2.58 -5.63
N ASP A 34 20.81 -3.10 -4.65
CA ASP A 34 21.67 -4.29 -4.81
C ASP A 34 20.94 -5.62 -4.53
N VAL A 35 19.62 -5.59 -4.31
CA VAL A 35 18.84 -6.78 -3.96
C VAL A 35 18.01 -7.24 -5.16
N ASP A 36 18.23 -8.47 -5.62
CA ASP A 36 17.38 -9.14 -6.60
C ASP A 36 16.16 -9.75 -5.90
N LEU A 37 14.99 -9.12 -6.09
CA LEU A 37 13.75 -9.52 -5.46
C LEU A 37 13.34 -10.95 -5.84
N LEU A 38 13.67 -11.43 -7.05
CA LEU A 38 13.27 -12.77 -7.49
C LEU A 38 14.03 -13.91 -6.77
N LYS A 39 15.11 -13.58 -6.06
CA LYS A 39 15.91 -14.55 -5.28
C LYS A 39 15.55 -14.58 -3.81
N LEU A 40 14.66 -13.69 -3.35
CA LEU A 40 14.22 -13.65 -1.97
C LEU A 40 13.20 -14.74 -1.68
N ASP A 41 13.30 -15.33 -0.49
CA ASP A 41 12.26 -16.18 0.07
C ASP A 41 11.08 -15.35 0.62
N ALA A 42 10.08 -16.02 1.18
CA ALA A 42 8.89 -15.35 1.71
C ALA A 42 9.21 -14.36 2.84
N ALA A 43 10.19 -14.67 3.69
CA ALA A 43 10.61 -13.79 4.79
C ALA A 43 11.33 -12.55 4.26
N GLY A 44 12.25 -12.71 3.31
CA GLY A 44 12.94 -11.62 2.63
C GLY A 44 11.97 -10.72 1.88
N MET A 45 11.04 -11.29 1.11
CA MET A 45 10.00 -10.49 0.42
C MET A 45 9.11 -9.73 1.40
N ARG A 46 8.78 -10.32 2.56
CA ARG A 46 8.02 -9.62 3.61
C ARG A 46 8.78 -8.42 4.19
N ALA A 47 10.10 -8.49 4.29
CA ALA A 47 10.93 -7.35 4.74
C ALA A 47 11.00 -6.23 3.69
N MET A 48 10.87 -6.56 2.40
CA MET A 48 10.85 -5.58 1.31
C MET A 48 9.48 -4.91 1.14
N ARG A 49 8.39 -5.69 1.20
CA ARG A 49 7.03 -5.18 1.05
C ARG A 49 6.62 -4.29 2.23
N GLY A 50 5.90 -3.22 1.95
CA GLY A 50 5.52 -2.19 2.93
C GLY A 50 6.67 -1.23 3.23
N ARG A 51 7.80 -1.74 3.74
CA ARG A 51 8.90 -0.89 4.22
C ARG A 51 9.76 -0.28 3.11
N ARG A 52 10.04 -1.04 2.04
CA ARG A 52 10.90 -0.59 0.94
C ARG A 52 10.10 -0.39 -0.34
N ILE A 53 9.11 -1.24 -0.58
CA ILE A 53 8.19 -1.15 -1.73
C ILE A 53 6.75 -1.19 -1.25
N GLY A 54 5.98 -0.14 -1.58
CA GLY A 54 4.54 -0.09 -1.43
C GLY A 54 3.86 -0.39 -2.76
N MET A 55 2.63 -0.91 -2.72
CA MET A 55 1.82 -1.09 -3.92
C MET A 55 0.40 -0.58 -3.70
N ILE A 56 -0.11 0.12 -4.71
CA ILE A 56 -1.51 0.51 -4.85
C ILE A 56 -2.10 -0.38 -5.95
N PHE A 57 -3.12 -1.17 -5.61
CA PHE A 57 -3.80 -2.06 -6.55
C PHE A 57 -4.94 -1.35 -7.29
N GLN A 58 -5.34 -1.91 -8.44
CA GLN A 58 -6.55 -1.48 -9.16
C GLN A 58 -7.80 -1.54 -8.26
N ASN A 59 -8.70 -0.58 -8.45
CA ASN A 59 -9.89 -0.34 -7.61
C ASN A 59 -9.56 -0.12 -6.11
N PRO A 60 -9.05 1.07 -5.78
CA PRO A 60 -8.66 1.45 -4.41
C PRO A 60 -9.72 1.21 -3.33
N SER A 61 -10.98 1.42 -3.68
CA SER A 61 -12.10 1.41 -2.74
C SER A 61 -12.40 0.04 -2.15
N SER A 62 -12.01 -1.06 -2.80
CA SER A 62 -12.22 -2.41 -2.29
C SER A 62 -11.15 -2.89 -1.30
N HIS A 63 -10.08 -2.11 -1.11
CA HIS A 63 -8.92 -2.53 -0.30
C HIS A 63 -8.90 -1.94 1.11
N LEU A 64 -9.81 -1.02 1.43
CA LEU A 64 -10.01 -0.56 2.80
C LEU A 64 -10.89 -1.57 3.55
N ASP A 65 -10.49 -1.94 4.77
CA ASP A 65 -11.33 -2.76 5.64
C ASP A 65 -12.58 -1.95 6.05
N PRO A 66 -13.80 -2.38 5.66
CA PRO A 66 -15.02 -1.62 5.93
C PRO A 66 -15.38 -1.54 7.42
N LEU A 67 -14.81 -2.41 8.25
CA LEU A 67 -15.06 -2.52 9.69
C LEU A 67 -13.99 -1.80 10.52
N MET A 68 -12.93 -1.27 9.91
CA MET A 68 -11.89 -0.50 10.59
C MET A 68 -11.97 0.98 10.26
N ARG A 69 -11.65 1.84 11.23
CA ARG A 69 -11.57 3.28 10.99
C ARG A 69 -10.38 3.61 10.08
N ILE A 70 -10.52 4.64 9.26
CA ILE A 70 -9.48 5.08 8.31
C ILE A 70 -8.15 5.34 9.03
N GLY A 71 -8.19 6.05 10.16
CA GLY A 71 -7.01 6.33 10.95
C GLY A 71 -6.31 5.10 11.51
N GLU A 72 -7.06 4.04 11.85
CA GLU A 72 -6.48 2.80 12.38
C GLU A 72 -5.74 2.03 11.30
N GLN A 73 -6.32 1.94 10.11
CA GLN A 73 -5.69 1.30 8.94
C GLN A 73 -4.39 2.01 8.54
N ILE A 74 -4.39 3.35 8.56
CA ILE A 74 -3.18 4.14 8.29
C ILE A 74 -2.16 3.99 9.43
N ALA A 75 -2.61 4.06 10.68
CA ALA A 75 -1.76 3.94 11.87
C ALA A 75 -1.07 2.57 11.99
N GLU A 76 -1.65 1.52 11.43
CA GLU A 76 -1.07 0.18 11.44
C GLU A 76 0.31 0.12 10.78
N GLY A 77 0.49 0.79 9.64
CA GLY A 77 1.78 0.87 8.95
C GLY A 77 2.88 1.47 9.85
N PHE A 78 2.57 2.55 10.55
CA PHE A 78 3.48 3.19 11.51
C PHE A 78 3.81 2.28 12.70
N ARG A 79 2.80 1.61 13.28
CA ARG A 79 3.01 0.71 14.43
C ARG A 79 3.84 -0.52 14.06
N LEU A 80 3.50 -1.19 12.96
CA LEU A 80 4.12 -2.46 12.57
C LEU A 80 5.52 -2.28 11.97
N HIS A 81 5.76 -1.19 11.24
CA HIS A 81 7.02 -1.00 10.51
C HIS A 81 7.96 0.03 11.12
N GLN A 82 7.45 0.95 11.96
CA GLN A 82 8.25 2.03 12.55
C GLN A 82 8.27 2.01 14.08
N GLY A 83 7.49 1.12 14.72
CA GLY A 83 7.47 0.98 16.18
C GLY A 83 6.79 2.15 16.91
N SER A 84 6.02 2.98 16.20
CA SER A 84 5.32 4.12 16.80
C SER A 84 4.33 3.67 17.88
N SER A 85 4.21 4.44 18.97
CA SER A 85 3.15 4.25 19.95
C SER A 85 1.76 4.54 19.34
N LYS A 86 0.69 4.11 20.01
CA LYS A 86 -0.69 4.36 19.54
C LYS A 86 -0.97 5.87 19.35
N ARG A 87 -0.44 6.71 20.24
CA ARG A 87 -0.62 8.17 20.19
C ARG A 87 0.14 8.78 19.01
N GLU A 88 1.39 8.38 18.82
CA GLU A 88 2.22 8.87 17.70
C GLU A 88 1.66 8.41 16.36
N ALA A 89 1.32 7.12 16.23
CA ALA A 89 0.76 6.57 15.00
C ALA A 89 -0.55 7.26 14.59
N ARG A 90 -1.39 7.64 15.57
CA ARG A 90 -2.59 8.43 15.30
C ARG A 90 -2.26 9.84 14.80
N ALA A 91 -1.30 10.52 15.42
CA ALA A 91 -0.87 11.84 14.96
C ALA A 91 -0.30 11.76 13.53
N GLN A 92 0.55 10.78 13.26
CA GLN A 92 1.11 10.51 11.93
C GLN A 92 0.01 10.19 10.91
N ALA A 93 -1.03 9.44 11.29
CA ALA A 93 -2.17 9.17 10.42
C ALA A 93 -2.96 10.44 10.05
N ILE A 94 -3.19 11.33 11.02
CA ILE A 94 -3.84 12.64 10.76
C ILE A 94 -2.98 13.49 9.83
N ASP A 95 -1.67 13.53 10.06
CA ASP A 95 -0.74 14.28 9.22
C ASP A 95 -0.68 13.72 7.80
N LEU A 96 -0.73 12.40 7.64
CA LEU A 96 -0.73 11.77 6.34
C LEU A 96 -2.05 12.00 5.60
N LEU A 97 -3.20 11.92 6.30
CA LEU A 97 -4.51 12.30 5.75
C LEU A 97 -4.51 13.75 5.24
N ARG A 98 -3.84 14.66 5.97
CA ARG A 98 -3.66 16.05 5.52
C ARG A 98 -2.83 16.12 4.24
N GLN A 99 -1.70 15.42 4.19
CA GLN A 99 -0.79 15.43 3.03
C GLN A 99 -1.45 14.90 1.75
N VAL A 100 -2.28 13.86 1.86
CA VAL A 100 -3.01 13.32 0.71
C VAL A 100 -4.23 14.17 0.34
N GLY A 101 -4.57 15.22 1.10
CA GLY A 101 -5.66 16.15 0.79
C GLY A 101 -7.05 15.73 1.28
N VAL A 102 -7.14 14.98 2.38
CA VAL A 102 -8.43 14.74 3.05
C VAL A 102 -8.82 15.98 3.86
N PRO A 103 -10.03 16.56 3.64
CA PRO A 103 -10.49 17.70 4.42
C PRO A 103 -10.76 17.32 5.87
N ASP A 104 -10.54 18.25 6.80
CA ASP A 104 -10.75 18.07 8.25
C ASP A 104 -10.16 16.76 8.81
N PRO A 105 -8.87 16.46 8.58
CA PRO A 105 -8.29 15.15 8.82
C PRO A 105 -8.38 14.70 10.28
N ALA A 106 -8.32 15.63 11.24
CA ALA A 106 -8.44 15.34 12.67
C ALA A 106 -9.83 14.83 13.08
N SER A 107 -10.88 15.24 12.36
CA SER A 107 -12.24 14.74 12.53
C SER A 107 -12.43 13.44 11.73
N ARG A 108 -11.95 13.43 10.48
CA ARG A 108 -12.12 12.31 9.54
C ARG A 108 -11.29 11.07 9.86
N VAL A 109 -10.27 11.17 10.73
CA VAL A 109 -9.43 10.03 11.15
C VAL A 109 -10.25 8.91 11.78
N ASP A 110 -11.37 9.25 12.43
CA ASP A 110 -12.24 8.28 13.09
C ASP A 110 -13.35 7.75 12.18
N ASN A 111 -13.49 8.25 10.96
CA ASN A 111 -14.52 7.77 10.05
C ASN A 111 -14.19 6.35 9.55
N PHE A 112 -15.23 5.62 9.20
CA PHE A 112 -15.18 4.38 8.44
C PHE A 112 -15.17 4.64 6.94
N PRO A 113 -14.74 3.67 6.11
CA PRO A 113 -14.70 3.84 4.65
C PRO A 113 -16.05 4.21 4.01
N HIS A 114 -17.18 3.76 4.56
CA HIS A 114 -18.50 4.07 4.02
C HIS A 114 -18.92 5.54 4.25
N GLU A 115 -18.24 6.26 5.16
CA GLU A 115 -18.46 7.68 5.42
C GLU A 115 -17.58 8.59 4.55
N PHE A 116 -16.71 8.01 3.72
CA PHE A 116 -15.83 8.72 2.79
C PHE A 116 -16.43 8.72 1.38
N SER A 117 -16.29 9.85 0.68
CA SER A 117 -16.56 9.89 -0.76
C SER A 117 -15.60 8.99 -1.55
N GLY A 118 -15.92 8.68 -2.81
CA GLY A 118 -15.03 7.88 -3.68
C GLY A 118 -13.60 8.43 -3.74
N GLY A 119 -13.45 9.73 -3.99
CA GLY A 119 -12.14 10.39 -4.02
C GLY A 119 -11.44 10.42 -2.65
N MET A 120 -12.17 10.53 -1.55
CA MET A 120 -11.57 10.43 -0.21
C MET A 120 -11.09 9.02 0.09
N ARG A 121 -11.81 7.97 -0.34
CA ARG A 121 -11.34 6.57 -0.21
C ARG A 121 -10.06 6.32 -1.00
N GLN A 122 -9.96 6.86 -2.21
CA GLN A 122 -8.72 6.78 -3.01
C GLN A 122 -7.55 7.45 -2.27
N ARG A 123 -7.74 8.67 -1.77
CA ARG A 123 -6.73 9.38 -0.96
C ARG A 123 -6.35 8.62 0.31
N ALA A 124 -7.32 8.05 1.02
CA ALA A 124 -7.05 7.25 2.22
C ALA A 124 -6.24 5.99 1.90
N MET A 125 -6.52 5.30 0.79
CA MET A 125 -5.73 4.14 0.38
C MET A 125 -4.30 4.55 -0.01
N ILE A 126 -4.10 5.70 -0.69
CA ILE A 126 -2.75 6.24 -0.92
C ILE A 126 -2.04 6.47 0.43
N ALA A 127 -2.73 7.04 1.43
CA ALA A 127 -2.18 7.21 2.77
C ALA A 127 -1.80 5.87 3.43
N VAL A 128 -2.62 4.82 3.31
CA VAL A 128 -2.27 3.47 3.81
C VAL A 128 -1.02 2.94 3.12
N ALA A 129 -0.90 3.09 1.79
CA ALA A 129 0.29 2.63 1.07
C ALA A 129 1.56 3.40 1.47
N LEU A 130 1.43 4.68 1.80
CA LEU A 130 2.54 5.54 2.22
C LEU A 130 2.91 5.40 3.71
N SER A 131 2.01 4.91 4.57
CA SER A 131 2.24 4.85 6.02
C SER A 131 3.36 3.90 6.43
N CYS A 132 3.66 2.92 5.57
CA CYS A 132 4.80 2.03 5.76
C CYS A 132 6.16 2.67 5.41
N GLY A 133 6.17 3.92 4.92
CA GLY A 133 7.38 4.65 4.51
C GLY A 133 8.15 4.02 3.35
N PRO A 134 7.49 3.56 2.27
CA PRO A 134 8.17 2.89 1.18
C PRO A 134 9.13 3.83 0.45
N HIS A 135 10.26 3.29 -0.03
CA HIS A 135 11.17 4.03 -0.90
C HIS A 135 10.64 4.11 -2.34
N VAL A 136 9.90 3.09 -2.75
CA VAL A 136 9.27 2.98 -4.08
C VAL A 136 7.80 2.65 -3.91
N LEU A 137 6.93 3.39 -4.58
CA LEU A 137 5.50 3.12 -4.64
C LEU A 137 5.13 2.69 -6.06
N ILE A 138 4.58 1.49 -6.20
CA ILE A 138 4.06 0.96 -7.47
C ILE A 138 2.57 1.21 -7.51
N ALA A 139 2.08 1.93 -8.52
CA ALA A 139 0.66 2.16 -8.74
C ALA A 139 0.19 1.36 -9.96
N ASP A 140 -0.63 0.34 -9.72
CA ASP A 140 -1.33 -0.44 -10.75
C ASP A 140 -2.72 0.21 -10.93
N GLU A 141 -2.76 1.35 -11.62
CA GLU A 141 -4.00 2.07 -11.98
C GLU A 141 -4.58 1.53 -13.31
N PRO A 142 -5.89 1.65 -13.56
CA PRO A 142 -6.44 1.64 -14.93
C PRO A 142 -6.08 2.91 -15.70
#